data_AF-A0AAU2AT84-F1
#
_entry.id   AF-A0AAU2AT84-F1
#
_cell.length_a   1.000
_cell.length_b   1.000
_cell.length_c   1.000
_cell.angle_alpha   90.00
_cell.angle_beta   90.00
_cell.angle_gamma   90.00
#
_symmetry.space_group_name_H-M   'P 1'
#
loop_
_entity.id
_entity.type
_entity.pdbx_description
1 polymer ?
#
loop_
_entity_poly.entity_id
_entity_poly.type
_entity_poly.pdbx_seq_one_letter_code
_entity_poly.pdbx_strand_id
1 'polypeptide(L)'
;MADVVHERHGVPLEAYELTRRDHASQKSSDQIRDAVKKQAEEWQAEEAADPELGRQRNAQREKALEMLRSFKNPDHQIMRWRVRLYCGHIVETKRHCTIANPRMHGSSSMRCPDCGKDPSDIVAYEPIGLVAEPPNARRPPTQAPKINRLTRTQLEQRIAALEAENTRLKTARDS
;
A
#
# COMPACT_ATOMS: atom_id res chain seq x y z
N MET A 1 -1.16 -17.61 14.55
CA MET A 1 -0.68 -16.40 13.85
C MET A 1 -1.56 -15.25 14.31
N ALA A 2 -0.98 -14.23 14.93
CA ALA A 2 -1.76 -13.05 15.32
C ALA A 2 -2.30 -12.36 14.08
N ASP A 3 -3.55 -11.91 14.14
CA ASP A 3 -4.17 -11.16 13.05
C ASP A 3 -3.43 -9.82 12.94
N VAL A 4 -2.70 -9.61 11.84
CA VAL A 4 -1.92 -8.38 11.64
C VAL A 4 -2.90 -7.29 11.24
N VAL A 5 -3.11 -6.33 12.14
CA VAL A 5 -3.94 -5.16 11.84
C VAL A 5 -3.15 -4.24 10.91
N HIS A 6 -3.65 -4.06 9.70
CA HIS A 6 -3.00 -3.22 8.68
C HIS A 6 -3.42 -1.76 8.86
N GLU A 7 -2.43 -0.87 8.95
CA GLU A 7 -2.66 0.55 9.18
C GLU A 7 -3.27 1.25 7.96
N ARG A 8 -3.95 2.37 8.19
CA ARG A 8 -4.44 3.28 7.13
C ARG A 8 -3.97 4.68 7.44
N HIS A 9 -3.64 5.47 6.42
CA HIS A 9 -3.25 6.86 6.60
C HIS A 9 -3.72 7.71 5.43
N GLY A 10 -4.32 8.88 5.71
CA GLY A 10 -4.74 9.83 4.69
C GLY A 10 -5.91 9.34 3.82
N VAL A 11 -6.83 8.55 4.38
CA VAL A 11 -8.00 8.01 3.68
C VAL A 11 -9.23 8.92 3.80
N PRO A 12 -10.06 9.06 2.74
CA PRO A 12 -9.88 8.49 1.40
C PRO A 12 -8.70 9.13 0.66
N LEU A 13 -7.93 8.31 -0.06
CA LEU A 13 -6.66 8.73 -0.65
C LEU A 13 -6.82 9.87 -1.66
N GLU A 14 -7.94 9.89 -2.38
CA GLU A 14 -8.28 10.90 -3.38
C GLU A 14 -8.42 12.30 -2.79
N ALA A 15 -8.83 12.39 -1.52
CA ALA A 15 -9.00 13.64 -0.79
C ALA A 15 -7.77 14.01 0.04
N TYR A 16 -6.66 13.27 -0.07
CA TYR A 16 -5.47 13.55 0.71
C TYR A 16 -4.80 14.85 0.25
N GLU A 17 -4.75 15.82 1.16
CA GLU A 17 -4.07 17.09 0.97
C GLU A 17 -2.66 17.05 1.55
N LEU A 18 -1.69 17.57 0.80
CA LEU A 18 -0.31 17.65 1.25
C LEU A 18 -0.16 18.63 2.40
N THR A 19 0.58 18.20 3.39
CA THR A 19 0.94 19.01 4.54
C THR A 19 2.35 19.59 4.40
N ARG A 20 2.65 20.63 5.18
CA ARG A 20 4.03 21.15 5.30
C ARG A 20 5.02 20.06 5.72
N ARG A 21 4.58 19.06 6.50
CA ARG A 21 5.41 17.94 6.93
C ARG A 21 5.81 17.06 5.74
N ASP A 22 4.92 16.84 4.78
CA ASP A 22 5.21 16.03 3.60
C ASP A 22 6.26 16.70 2.72
N HIS A 23 6.16 18.01 2.54
CA HIS A 23 7.18 18.80 1.85
C HIS A 23 8.54 18.74 2.55
N ALA A 24 8.55 18.88 3.88
CA ALA A 24 9.77 18.79 4.67
C ALA A 24 10.39 17.37 4.61
N SER A 25 9.56 16.33 4.68
CA SER A 25 9.98 14.93 4.54
C SER A 25 10.62 14.70 3.18
N GLN A 26 9.96 15.08 2.09
CA GLN A 26 10.50 14.90 0.75
C GLN A 26 11.81 15.66 0.55
N LYS A 27 11.94 16.88 1.10
CA LYS A 27 13.19 17.63 1.07
C LYS A 27 14.31 16.91 1.83
N SER A 28 14.01 16.33 2.99
CA SER A 28 14.97 15.51 3.74
C SER A 28 15.39 14.28 2.96
N SER A 29 14.44 13.59 2.32
CA SER A 29 14.72 12.44 1.47
C SER A 29 15.62 12.80 0.28
N ASP A 30 15.41 13.97 -0.35
CA ASP A 30 16.31 14.49 -1.39
C ASP A 30 17.72 14.77 -0.87
N GLN A 31 17.85 15.37 0.32
CA GLN A 31 19.15 15.64 0.95
C GLN A 31 19.90 14.36 1.30
N ILE A 32 19.20 13.34 1.82
CA ILE A 32 19.77 12.03 2.12
C ILE A 32 20.28 11.37 0.83
N ARG A 33 19.51 11.40 -0.26
CA ARG A 33 19.95 10.87 -1.55
C ARG A 33 21.25 11.53 -2.01
N ASP A 34 21.33 12.85 -1.93
CA ASP A 34 22.51 13.59 -2.37
C ASP A 34 23.74 13.27 -1.50
N ALA A 35 23.55 13.09 -0.19
CA ALA A 35 24.61 12.67 0.72
C ALA A 35 25.10 11.23 0.42
N VAL A 36 24.16 10.29 0.24
CA VAL A 36 24.46 8.89 -0.12
C VAL A 36 25.21 8.82 -1.45
N LYS A 37 24.85 9.67 -2.42
CA LYS A 37 25.56 9.74 -3.71
C LYS A 37 27.03 10.13 -3.54
N LYS A 38 27.32 11.18 -2.75
CA LYS A 38 28.70 11.60 -2.47
C LYS A 38 29.49 10.49 -1.78
N GLN A 39 28.89 9.85 -0.77
CA GLN A 39 29.52 8.74 -0.07
C GLN A 39 29.80 7.55 -0.99
N ALA A 40 28.90 7.27 -1.95
CA ALA A 40 29.13 6.22 -2.94
C ALA A 40 30.30 6.54 -3.89
N GLU A 41 30.49 7.81 -4.27
CA GLU A 41 31.63 8.25 -5.07
C GLU A 41 32.95 8.07 -4.30
N GLU A 42 32.97 8.38 -3.00
CA GLU A 42 34.13 8.13 -2.12
C GLU A 42 34.47 6.64 -2.01
N TRP A 43 33.46 5.78 -1.79
CA TRP A 43 33.67 4.33 -1.74
C TRP A 43 34.16 3.77 -3.07
N GLN A 44 33.69 4.30 -4.20
CA GLN A 44 34.17 3.90 -5.52
C GLN A 44 35.63 4.30 -5.73
N ALA A 45 36.04 5.50 -5.29
CA ALA A 45 37.43 5.94 -5.37
C ALA A 45 38.35 5.04 -4.51
N GLU A 46 37.90 4.65 -3.32
CA GLU A 46 38.61 3.72 -2.44
C GLU A 46 38.76 2.33 -3.09
N GLU A 47 37.68 1.78 -3.66
CA GLU A 47 37.70 0.49 -4.36
C GLU A 47 38.57 0.52 -5.64
N ALA A 48 38.67 1.68 -6.30
CA ALA A 48 39.56 1.86 -7.44
C ALA A 48 41.03 1.94 -7.02
N ALA A 49 41.33 2.49 -5.84
CA ALA A 49 42.67 2.56 -5.29
C ALA A 49 43.15 1.22 -4.73
N ASP A 50 42.24 0.41 -4.18
CA ASP A 50 42.51 -0.95 -3.67
C ASP A 50 41.58 -1.99 -4.34
N PRO A 51 42.06 -2.65 -5.41
CA PRO A 51 41.29 -3.68 -6.09
C PRO A 51 40.97 -4.92 -5.24
N GLU A 52 41.75 -5.23 -4.20
CA GLU A 52 41.47 -6.37 -3.31
C GLU A 52 40.29 -6.04 -2.40
N LEU A 53 40.25 -4.81 -1.85
CA LEU A 53 39.10 -4.31 -1.11
C LEU A 53 37.82 -4.33 -1.97
N GLY A 54 37.92 -3.90 -3.23
CA GLY A 54 36.82 -3.98 -4.19
C GLY A 54 36.30 -5.42 -4.39
N ARG A 55 37.20 -6.39 -4.56
CA ARG A 55 36.83 -7.81 -4.65
C ARG A 55 36.14 -8.31 -3.38
N GLN A 56 36.69 -7.99 -2.21
CA GLN A 56 36.13 -8.40 -0.92
C GLN A 56 34.71 -7.84 -0.71
N ARG A 57 34.50 -6.54 -1.00
CA ARG A 57 33.18 -5.90 -0.89
C ARG A 57 32.18 -6.51 -1.88
N ASN A 58 32.60 -6.80 -3.11
CA ASN A 58 31.74 -7.48 -4.08
C ASN A 58 31.31 -8.88 -3.61
N ALA A 59 32.24 -9.69 -3.10
CA ALA A 59 31.92 -11.00 -2.55
C ALA A 59 30.94 -10.90 -1.36
N GLN A 60 31.08 -9.89 -0.50
CA GLN A 60 30.13 -9.65 0.59
C GLN A 60 28.74 -9.24 0.06
N ARG A 61 28.67 -8.38 -0.96
CA ARG A 61 27.40 -7.99 -1.62
C ARG A 61 26.71 -9.21 -2.24
N GLU A 62 27.45 -10.07 -2.94
CA GLU A 62 26.92 -11.30 -3.53
C GLU A 62 26.32 -12.22 -2.46
N LYS A 63 27.05 -12.46 -1.37
CA LYS A 63 26.54 -13.26 -0.23
C LYS A 63 25.28 -12.66 0.39
N ALA A 64 25.23 -11.34 0.54
CA ALA A 64 24.05 -10.65 1.05
C ALA A 64 22.84 -10.80 0.09
N LEU A 65 23.06 -10.68 -1.22
CA LEU A 65 22.02 -10.88 -2.23
C LEU A 65 21.52 -12.34 -2.24
N GLU A 66 22.40 -13.32 -2.06
CA GLU A 66 22.03 -14.72 -1.94
C GLU A 66 21.14 -14.97 -0.71
N MET A 67 21.53 -14.42 0.45
CA MET A 67 20.70 -14.47 1.66
C MET A 67 19.33 -13.84 1.43
N LEU A 68 19.25 -12.64 0.85
CA LEU A 68 17.98 -11.98 0.56
C LEU A 68 17.08 -12.80 -0.38
N ARG A 69 17.65 -13.46 -1.40
CA ARG A 69 16.89 -14.31 -2.35
C ARG A 69 16.33 -15.58 -1.71
N SER A 70 16.99 -16.09 -0.66
CA SER A 70 16.53 -17.28 0.06
C SER A 70 15.24 -17.06 0.84
N PHE A 71 14.94 -15.83 1.25
CA PHE A 71 13.70 -15.48 1.92
C PHE A 71 12.56 -15.29 0.91
N LYS A 72 11.67 -16.28 0.80
CA LYS A 72 10.41 -16.13 0.06
C LYS A 72 9.25 -16.04 1.05
N ASN A 73 8.59 -14.88 1.08
CA ASN A 73 7.34 -14.73 1.79
C ASN A 73 6.21 -15.39 0.97
N PRO A 74 5.36 -16.23 1.60
CA PRO A 74 4.19 -16.78 0.91
C PRO A 74 3.23 -15.67 0.46
N ASP A 75 2.66 -15.79 -0.74
CA ASP A 75 1.75 -14.78 -1.32
C ASP A 75 0.56 -14.44 -0.41
N HIS A 76 0.04 -15.41 0.33
CA HIS A 76 -1.07 -15.19 1.27
C HIS A 76 -0.70 -14.39 2.52
N GLN A 77 0.58 -14.03 2.68
CA GLN A 77 1.06 -13.12 3.73
C GLN A 77 1.37 -11.72 3.19
N ILE A 78 1.38 -11.54 1.87
CA ILE A 78 1.74 -10.29 1.22
C ILE A 78 0.48 -9.42 1.11
N MET A 79 0.46 -8.30 1.82
CA MET A 79 -0.58 -7.29 1.69
C MET A 79 -0.33 -6.42 0.46
N ARG A 80 -1.39 -6.18 -0.32
CA ARG A 80 -1.40 -5.18 -1.38
C ARG A 80 -1.84 -3.84 -0.82
N TRP A 81 -1.03 -2.83 -1.05
CA TRP A 81 -1.25 -1.46 -0.61
C TRP A 81 -1.55 -0.59 -1.80
N ARG A 82 -2.54 0.28 -1.65
CA ARG A 82 -2.69 1.49 -2.46
C ARG A 82 -1.92 2.58 -1.75
N VAL A 83 -1.03 3.27 -2.45
CA VAL A 83 -0.20 4.32 -1.85
C VAL A 83 -0.23 5.57 -2.72
N ARG A 84 -0.18 6.74 -2.10
CA ARG A 84 0.12 8.00 -2.76
C ARG A 84 1.56 8.38 -2.47
N LEU A 85 2.33 8.60 -3.52
CA LEU A 85 3.69 9.12 -3.46
C LEU A 85 3.67 10.62 -3.68
N TYR A 86 4.57 11.32 -3.01
CA TYR A 86 4.85 12.73 -3.24
C TYR A 86 6.31 12.91 -3.63
N CYS A 87 6.57 13.67 -4.70
CA CYS A 87 7.93 14.00 -5.12
C CYS A 87 8.08 15.45 -5.63
N GLY A 88 7.00 16.23 -5.52
CA GLY A 88 6.73 17.48 -6.24
C GLY A 88 5.33 17.48 -6.85
N HIS A 89 4.88 16.31 -7.31
CA HIS A 89 3.48 16.00 -7.61
C HIS A 89 3.03 14.78 -6.80
N ILE A 90 1.71 14.57 -6.76
CA ILE A 90 1.13 13.38 -6.13
C ILE A 90 0.79 12.36 -7.21
N VAL A 91 1.21 11.12 -7.01
CA VAL A 91 0.88 9.98 -7.86
C VAL A 91 0.39 8.82 -7.02
N GLU A 92 -0.55 8.05 -7.54
CA GLU A 92 -1.02 6.84 -6.90
C GLU A 92 -0.35 5.60 -7.51
N THR A 93 0.07 4.68 -6.67
CA THR A 93 0.65 3.40 -7.11
C THR A 93 0.37 2.29 -6.11
N LYS A 94 0.97 1.12 -6.33
CA LYS A 94 0.84 -0.06 -5.48
C LYS A 94 2.17 -0.42 -4.84
N ARG A 95 2.10 -0.91 -3.60
CA ARG A 95 3.23 -1.52 -2.90
C ARG A 95 2.78 -2.87 -2.33
N HIS A 96 3.63 -3.87 -2.40
CA HIS A 96 3.33 -5.20 -1.87
C HIS A 96 4.34 -5.55 -0.76
N CYS A 97 3.86 -5.80 0.45
CA CYS A 97 4.72 -6.18 1.57
C CYS A 97 3.96 -6.95 2.65
N THR A 98 4.69 -7.69 3.49
CA THR A 98 4.11 -8.52 4.57
C THR A 98 3.83 -7.76 5.86
N ILE A 99 4.26 -6.51 5.95
CA ILE A 99 4.20 -5.73 7.20
C ILE A 99 2.96 -4.84 7.28
N ALA A 100 2.60 -4.47 8.51
CA ALA A 100 1.40 -3.69 8.84
C ALA A 100 1.39 -2.23 8.34
N ASN A 101 2.56 -1.66 8.01
CA ASN A 101 2.71 -0.28 7.57
C ASN A 101 3.68 -0.22 6.38
N PRO A 102 3.25 0.19 5.18
CA PRO A 102 4.08 0.16 3.98
C PRO A 102 5.31 1.06 4.06
N ARG A 103 5.35 2.05 4.96
CA ARG A 103 6.52 2.92 5.15
C ARG A 103 7.68 2.25 5.90
N MET A 104 7.41 1.16 6.61
CA MET A 104 8.42 0.47 7.42
C MET A 104 9.13 -0.67 6.65
N HIS A 105 8.77 -0.90 5.39
CA HIS A 105 9.23 -2.07 4.63
C HIS A 105 10.52 -1.77 3.87
N GLY A 106 11.65 -1.70 4.58
CA GLY A 106 12.96 -1.42 3.99
C GLY A 106 13.19 0.03 3.56
N SER A 107 12.14 0.77 3.16
CA SER A 107 12.18 2.22 2.91
C SER A 107 10.79 2.84 3.03
N SER A 108 10.72 4.08 3.51
CA SER A 108 9.50 4.92 3.54
C SER A 108 9.17 5.58 2.19
N SER A 109 10.00 5.35 1.17
CA SER A 109 9.90 5.95 -0.15
C SER A 109 9.97 4.91 -1.26
N MET A 110 9.60 5.32 -2.47
CA MET A 110 9.63 4.52 -3.68
C MET A 110 10.05 5.39 -4.87
N ARG A 111 10.40 4.77 -5.99
CA ARG A 111 10.53 5.49 -7.27
C ARG A 111 9.16 5.93 -7.78
N CYS A 112 9.02 7.20 -8.14
CA CYS A 112 7.81 7.71 -8.78
C CYS A 112 7.65 7.06 -10.16
N PRO A 113 6.49 6.42 -10.46
CA PRO A 113 6.24 5.82 -11.78
C PRO A 113 6.09 6.86 -12.90
N ASP A 114 5.68 8.09 -12.59
CA ASP A 114 5.37 9.11 -13.62
C ASP A 114 6.61 9.89 -14.06
N CYS A 115 7.46 10.34 -13.12
CA CYS A 115 8.66 11.13 -13.44
C CYS A 115 9.98 10.41 -13.15
N GLY A 116 9.95 9.21 -12.58
CA GLY A 116 11.16 8.45 -12.23
C GLY A 116 11.94 8.96 -11.02
N LYS A 117 11.47 10.01 -10.32
CA LYS A 117 12.16 10.54 -9.14
C LYS A 117 12.25 9.50 -8.02
N ASP A 118 13.44 9.37 -7.46
CA ASP A 118 13.79 8.37 -6.45
C ASP A 118 14.76 9.02 -5.45
N PRO A 119 14.41 9.20 -4.16
CA PRO A 119 13.18 8.74 -3.51
C PRO A 119 11.96 9.66 -3.72
N SER A 120 10.77 9.06 -3.76
CA SER A 120 9.45 9.71 -3.63
C SER A 120 8.73 9.19 -2.38
N ASP A 121 8.38 10.07 -1.46
CA ASP A 121 7.87 9.67 -0.15
C ASP A 121 6.42 9.16 -0.20
N ILE A 122 6.11 8.12 0.58
CA ILE A 122 4.73 7.65 0.78
C ILE A 122 4.03 8.58 1.78
N VAL A 123 3.07 9.35 1.29
CA VAL A 123 2.33 10.35 2.10
C VAL A 123 0.96 9.87 2.54
N ALA A 124 0.34 8.92 1.82
CA ALA A 124 -0.93 8.32 2.21
C ALA A 124 -1.01 6.87 1.71
N TYR A 125 -1.75 6.01 2.42
CA TYR A 125 -1.86 4.59 2.08
C TYR A 125 -3.08 3.91 2.69
N GLU A 126 -3.56 2.87 1.99
CA GLU A 126 -4.56 1.94 2.49
C GLU A 126 -4.31 0.51 2.02
N PRO A 127 -4.68 -0.51 2.83
CA PRO A 127 -4.63 -1.90 2.41
C PRO A 127 -5.81 -2.22 1.49
N ILE A 128 -5.51 -2.88 0.37
CA ILE A 128 -6.48 -3.36 -0.63
C ILE A 128 -6.83 -4.84 -0.39
N GLY A 129 -5.92 -5.59 0.24
CA GLY A 129 -6.09 -7.02 0.55
C GLY A 129 -4.87 -7.86 0.19
N LEU A 130 -4.84 -9.10 0.68
CA LEU A 130 -3.74 -10.03 0.45
C LEU A 130 -3.59 -10.40 -1.03
N VAL A 131 -2.38 -10.79 -1.45
CA VAL A 131 -2.09 -11.24 -2.83
C VAL A 131 -2.79 -12.58 -3.12
N ALA A 132 -2.82 -13.49 -2.16
CA ALA A 132 -3.53 -14.77 -2.26
C ALA A 132 -4.41 -15.02 -1.02
N GLU A 133 -5.42 -15.86 -1.17
CA GLU A 133 -6.21 -16.33 -0.04
C GLU A 133 -5.36 -17.24 0.87
N PRO A 134 -5.50 -17.12 2.21
CA PRO A 134 -4.86 -18.04 3.13
C PRO A 134 -5.28 -19.49 2.85
N PRO A 135 -4.36 -20.48 2.89
CA PRO A 135 -4.67 -21.89 2.63
C PRO A 135 -5.76 -22.49 3.53
N ASN A 136 -6.00 -21.85 4.68
CA ASN A 136 -6.97 -22.29 5.69
C ASN A 136 -8.00 -21.20 5.99
N ALA A 137 -8.22 -20.27 5.05
CA ALA A 137 -9.38 -19.39 5.11
C ALA A 137 -10.62 -20.29 5.10
N ARG A 138 -11.17 -20.55 6.29
CA ARG A 138 -12.50 -21.13 6.42
C ARG A 138 -13.38 -20.28 5.53
N ARG A 139 -13.86 -20.86 4.41
CA ARG A 139 -14.90 -20.21 3.61
C ARG A 139 -15.94 -19.74 4.63
N PRO A 140 -16.28 -18.45 4.67
CA PRO A 140 -17.48 -18.06 5.41
C PRO A 140 -18.59 -18.99 4.88
N PRO A 141 -19.39 -19.63 5.75
CA PRO A 141 -20.45 -20.50 5.30
C PRO A 141 -21.26 -19.74 4.26
N THR A 142 -21.30 -20.25 3.03
CA THR A 142 -22.10 -19.71 1.93
C THR A 142 -23.57 -19.84 2.32
N GLN A 143 -24.08 -18.88 3.07
CA GLN A 143 -25.49 -18.64 3.28
C GLN A 143 -25.74 -17.14 3.17
N ALA A 144 -25.47 -16.59 1.98
CA ALA A 144 -26.31 -15.51 1.50
C ALA A 144 -27.55 -16.17 0.86
N PRO A 145 -28.78 -15.81 1.26
CA PRO A 145 -29.96 -16.33 0.59
C PRO A 145 -29.89 -15.97 -0.90
N LYS A 146 -30.38 -16.86 -1.76
CA LYS A 146 -30.52 -16.60 -3.20
C LYS A 146 -31.28 -15.28 -3.37
N ILE A 147 -30.56 -14.21 -3.67
CA ILE A 147 -31.18 -12.99 -4.16
C ILE A 147 -31.69 -13.35 -5.54
N ASN A 148 -32.96 -13.73 -5.63
CA ASN A 148 -33.68 -13.70 -6.89
C ASN A 148 -33.48 -12.28 -7.42
N ARG A 149 -32.68 -12.13 -8.49
CA ARG A 149 -32.54 -10.84 -9.18
C ARG A 149 -33.92 -10.49 -9.74
N LEU A 150 -34.69 -9.75 -8.95
CA LEU A 150 -35.92 -9.14 -9.38
C LEU A 150 -35.58 -8.19 -10.54
N THR A 151 -36.37 -8.26 -11.61
CA THR A 151 -36.21 -7.34 -12.73
C THR A 151 -36.45 -5.90 -12.26
N ARG A 152 -35.95 -4.92 -13.00
CA ARG A 152 -36.12 -3.49 -12.67
C ARG A 152 -37.57 -3.13 -12.34
N THR A 153 -38.52 -3.68 -13.09
CA THR A 153 -39.96 -3.48 -12.90
C THR A 153 -40.45 -4.07 -11.57
N GLN A 154 -39.93 -5.23 -11.17
CA GLN A 154 -40.26 -5.86 -9.89
C GLN A 154 -39.68 -5.09 -8.70
N LEU A 155 -38.51 -4.46 -8.88
CA LEU A 155 -37.93 -3.56 -7.87
C LEU A 155 -38.76 -2.29 -7.71
N GLU A 156 -39.19 -1.68 -8.82
CA GLU A 156 -40.05 -0.47 -8.82
C GLU A 156 -41.41 -0.75 -8.13
N GLN A 157 -42.02 -1.91 -8.40
CA GLN A 157 -43.25 -2.33 -7.70
C GLN A 157 -43.03 -2.56 -6.21
N ARG A 158 -41.88 -3.12 -5.82
CA ARG A 158 -41.57 -3.37 -4.41
C ARG A 158 -41.32 -2.08 -3.65
N ILE A 159 -40.66 -1.10 -4.28
CA ILE A 159 -40.43 0.23 -3.71
C ILE A 159 -41.77 0.93 -3.46
N ALA A 160 -42.66 0.95 -4.46
CA ALA A 160 -43.97 1.58 -4.32
C ALA A 160 -44.81 0.96 -3.18
N ALA A 161 -44.78 -0.36 -3.04
CA ALA A 161 -45.46 -1.05 -1.95
C ALA A 161 -44.89 -0.68 -0.56
N LEU A 162 -43.56 -0.60 -0.44
CA LEU A 162 -42.88 -0.23 0.80
C LEU A 162 -43.09 1.24 1.17
N GLU A 163 -43.19 2.14 0.19
CA GLU A 163 -43.50 3.56 0.41
C GLU A 163 -44.94 3.76 0.89
N ALA A 164 -45.89 3.03 0.32
CA ALA A 164 -47.28 3.04 0.77
C ALA A 164 -47.40 2.55 2.22
N GLU A 165 -46.68 1.48 2.57
CA GLU A 165 -46.67 0.94 3.93
C GLU A 165 -45.96 1.88 4.92
N ASN A 166 -44.85 2.52 4.52
CA ASN A 166 -44.20 3.55 5.34
C ASN A 166 -45.12 4.73 5.60
N THR A 167 -45.88 5.16 4.59
CA THR A 167 -46.84 6.26 4.74
C THR A 167 -47.92 5.88 5.74
N ARG A 168 -48.47 4.66 5.65
CA ARG A 168 -49.44 4.15 6.63
C ARG A 168 -48.87 4.07 8.05
N LEU A 169 -47.64 3.58 8.19
CA LEU A 169 -46.99 3.46 9.50
C LEU A 169 -46.65 4.83 10.10
N LYS A 170 -46.29 5.82 9.28
CA LYS A 170 -46.09 7.21 9.72
C LYS A 170 -47.40 7.84 10.16
N THR A 171 -48.46 7.73 9.35
CA THR A 171 -49.78 8.25 9.75
C THR A 171 -50.34 7.56 11.01
N ALA A 172 -50.05 6.28 11.21
CA ALA A 172 -50.45 5.54 12.41
C ALA A 172 -49.59 5.83 13.65
N ARG A 173 -48.41 6.44 13.46
CA ARG A 173 -47.50 6.85 14.53
C ARG A 173 -47.70 8.33 14.92
N ASP A 174 -48.29 9.11 14.02
CA ASP A 174 -48.62 10.52 14.20
C ASP A 174 -50.11 10.75 14.56
N SER A 175 -50.89 9.66 14.75
CA SER A 175 -52.27 9.67 15.30
C SER A 175 -52.27 9.13 16.72
#